data_AF-A0A4Q6AW59-F1
#
_entry.id   AF-A0A4Q6AW59-F1
#
_cell.length_a   1.000
_cell.length_b   1.000
_cell.length_c   1.000
_cell.angle_alpha   90.00
_cell.angle_beta   90.00
_cell.angle_gamma   90.00
#
_symmetry.space_group_name_H-M   'P 1'
#
loop_
_entity.id
_entity.type
_entity.pdbx_description
1 polymer ?
#
loop_
_entity_poly.entity_id
_entity_poly.type
_entity_poly.pdbx_seq_one_letter_code
_entity_poly.pdbx_strand_id
1 'polypeptide(L)'
;MEKLATLSHKEILKLDKDYSKAAKAADLVYVSDKSPGYTRQKKGSGFAYFDGDTVVTDEDTLERIKKLAIPPAWKEVWICKKPNGHIQATGQDVKGRKQYRYHPQ
;
A
#
# COMPACT_ATOMS: atom_id res chain seq x y z
N MET A 1 18.96 -4.44 -0.86
CA MET A 1 19.67 -3.14 -0.79
C MET A 1 20.78 -2.96 -1.83
N GLU A 2 21.27 -4.00 -2.51
CA GLU A 2 22.48 -3.93 -3.36
C GLU A 2 22.27 -3.40 -4.80
N LYS A 3 21.05 -3.47 -5.36
CA LYS A 3 20.79 -3.18 -6.78
C LYS A 3 20.80 -1.70 -7.16
N LEU A 4 20.44 -0.80 -6.23
CA LEU A 4 20.42 0.65 -6.51
C LEU A 4 21.82 1.24 -6.51
N ALA A 5 22.74 0.67 -5.73
CA ALA A 5 24.11 1.17 -5.57
C ALA A 5 25.02 0.90 -6.78
N THR A 6 24.63 -0.01 -7.68
CA THR A 6 25.40 -0.40 -8.87
C THR A 6 24.94 0.25 -10.18
N LEU A 7 23.88 1.05 -10.15
CA LEU A 7 23.33 1.72 -11.33
C LEU A 7 24.08 3.02 -11.65
N SER A 8 24.35 3.28 -12.92
CA SER A 8 24.97 4.54 -13.35
C SER A 8 24.02 5.73 -13.19
N HIS A 9 24.56 6.94 -13.04
CA HIS A 9 23.77 8.17 -12.92
C HIS A 9 22.74 8.35 -14.05
N LYS A 10 23.08 7.95 -15.29
CA LYS A 10 22.17 7.99 -16.44
C LYS A 10 21.02 6.99 -16.34
N GLU A 11 21.27 5.83 -15.73
CA GLU A 11 20.24 4.82 -15.47
C GLU A 11 19.33 5.26 -14.33
N ILE A 12 19.88 5.88 -13.28
CA ILE A 12 19.12 6.50 -12.19
C ILE A 12 18.18 7.58 -12.74
N LEU A 13 18.67 8.48 -13.61
CA LEU A 13 17.84 9.52 -14.24
C LEU A 13 16.74 8.96 -15.15
N LYS A 14 16.94 7.78 -15.76
CA LYS A 14 15.90 7.10 -16.54
C LYS A 14 14.87 6.39 -15.64
N LEU A 15 15.31 5.87 -14.50
CA LEU A 15 14.47 5.25 -13.48
C LEU A 15 13.57 6.27 -12.78
N ASP A 16 14.08 7.47 -12.49
CA ASP A 16 13.33 8.57 -11.88
C ASP A 16 12.08 8.96 -12.69
N LYS A 17 12.13 8.80 -14.01
CA LYS A 17 11.00 9.08 -14.92
C LYS A 17 10.02 7.91 -15.07
N ASP A 18 10.31 6.76 -14.49
CA ASP A 18 9.51 5.54 -14.57
C ASP A 18 9.38 4.90 -13.17
N TYR A 19 8.34 5.33 -12.45
CA TYR A 19 8.04 4.87 -11.09
C TYR A 19 7.93 3.34 -10.96
N SER A 20 7.58 2.64 -12.03
CA SER A 20 7.49 1.18 -12.03
C SER A 20 8.87 0.53 -12.01
N LYS A 21 9.80 1.03 -12.83
CA LYS A 21 11.17 0.54 -12.82
C LYS A 21 11.92 0.95 -11.54
N ALA A 22 11.67 2.16 -11.03
CA ALA A 22 12.21 2.60 -9.75
C ALA A 22 11.76 1.68 -8.59
N ALA A 23 10.47 1.33 -8.54
CA ALA A 23 9.97 0.36 -7.57
C ALA A 23 10.66 -1.00 -7.70
N LYS A 24 10.77 -1.55 -8.92
CA LYS A 24 11.46 -2.83 -9.15
C LYS A 24 12.94 -2.82 -8.74
N ALA A 25 13.64 -1.70 -8.95
CA ALA A 25 15.03 -1.56 -8.54
C ALA A 25 15.20 -1.59 -7.00
N ALA A 26 14.16 -1.20 -6.26
CA ALA A 26 14.06 -1.35 -4.81
C ALA A 26 13.44 -2.69 -4.35
N ASP A 27 13.29 -3.67 -5.24
CA ASP A 27 12.57 -4.94 -5.02
C ASP A 27 11.08 -4.75 -4.58
N LEU A 28 10.50 -3.58 -4.88
CA LEU A 28 9.10 -3.24 -4.65
C LEU A 28 8.26 -3.44 -5.92
N VAL A 29 6.99 -3.77 -5.73
CA VAL A 29 6.02 -3.90 -6.81
C VAL A 29 5.26 -2.59 -6.98
N TYR A 30 5.25 -2.09 -8.21
CA TYR A 30 4.37 -0.98 -8.56
C TYR A 30 2.90 -1.44 -8.52
N VAL A 31 2.10 -0.83 -7.65
CA VAL A 31 0.69 -1.12 -7.40
C VAL A 31 -0.14 0.16 -7.43
N SER A 32 -1.40 0.08 -7.82
CA SER A 32 -2.33 1.20 -7.77
C SER A 32 -3.52 0.82 -6.92
N ASP A 33 -4.16 1.80 -6.29
CA ASP A 33 -5.41 1.60 -5.57
C ASP A 33 -6.63 1.37 -6.47
N LYS A 34 -6.43 1.43 -7.79
CA LYS A 34 -7.37 0.92 -8.80
C LYS A 34 -7.28 -0.59 -9.01
N SER A 35 -6.25 -1.25 -8.48
CA SER A 35 -6.09 -2.70 -8.56
C SER A 35 -6.83 -3.40 -7.41
N PRO A 36 -7.13 -4.71 -7.53
CA PRO A 36 -7.72 -5.47 -6.43
C PRO A 36 -6.92 -5.31 -5.12
N GLY A 37 -7.63 -5.03 -4.04
CA GLY A 37 -7.08 -4.82 -2.70
C GLY A 37 -8.12 -5.13 -1.64
N TYR A 38 -7.70 -5.12 -0.38
CA TYR A 38 -8.65 -5.21 0.72
C TYR A 38 -9.33 -3.87 0.95
N THR A 39 -10.58 -3.91 1.37
CA THR A 39 -11.33 -2.72 1.80
C THR A 39 -11.56 -2.75 3.30
N ARG A 40 -11.68 -1.57 3.91
CA ARG A 40 -12.01 -1.43 5.34
C ARG A 40 -13.42 -0.90 5.52
N GLN A 41 -14.20 -1.56 6.36
CA GLN A 41 -15.53 -1.11 6.75
C GLN A 41 -15.63 -0.99 8.28
N LYS A 42 -16.36 0.02 8.76
CA LYS A 42 -16.60 0.20 10.20
C LYS A 42 -17.61 -0.85 10.68
N LYS A 43 -17.32 -1.53 11.79
CA LYS A 43 -18.21 -2.50 12.43
C LYS A 43 -18.20 -2.27 13.95
N GLY A 44 -19.29 -1.72 14.47
CA GLY A 44 -19.40 -1.34 15.88
C GLY A 44 -18.29 -0.37 16.31
N SER A 45 -17.54 -0.73 17.34
CA SER A 45 -16.39 0.02 17.85
C SER A 45 -15.10 -0.16 17.04
N GLY A 46 -15.06 -1.12 16.10
CA GLY A 46 -13.87 -1.48 15.36
C GLY A 46 -14.03 -1.43 13.84
N PHE A 47 -13.14 -2.15 13.16
CA PHE A 47 -13.11 -2.29 11.71
C PHE A 47 -13.09 -3.75 11.31
N ALA A 48 -13.77 -4.06 10.21
CA ALA A 48 -13.64 -5.32 9.48
C ALA A 48 -12.97 -5.05 8.13
N TYR A 49 -12.25 -6.05 7.63
CA TYR A 49 -11.55 -5.98 6.35
C TYR A 49 -12.15 -6.99 5.40
N PHE A 50 -12.24 -6.63 4.12
CA PHE A 50 -12.91 -7.43 3.11
C PHE A 50 -12.02 -7.60 1.89
N ASP A 51 -12.05 -8.80 1.32
CA ASP A 51 -11.55 -9.12 -0.01
C ASP A 51 -12.73 -9.30 -0.96
N GLY A 52 -13.09 -8.24 -1.70
CA GLY A 52 -14.38 -8.19 -2.39
C GLY A 52 -15.51 -8.28 -1.36
N ASP A 53 -16.36 -9.30 -1.50
CA ASP A 53 -17.50 -9.55 -0.61
C ASP A 53 -17.15 -10.47 0.58
N THR A 54 -15.94 -11.02 0.63
CA THR A 54 -15.53 -11.98 1.65
C THR A 54 -14.82 -11.28 2.80
N VAL A 55 -15.17 -11.60 4.04
CA VAL A 55 -14.49 -11.08 5.23
C VAL A 55 -13.09 -11.71 5.33
N VAL A 56 -12.07 -10.88 5.55
CA VAL A 56 -10.71 -11.35 5.83
C VAL A 56 -10.62 -11.80 7.28
N THR A 57 -10.36 -13.09 7.48
CA THR A 57 -10.17 -13.71 8.80
C THR A 57 -8.74 -14.21 9.05
N ASP A 58 -7.89 -14.19 8.02
CA ASP A 58 -6.49 -14.60 8.09
C ASP A 58 -5.69 -13.71 9.06
N GLU A 59 -5.11 -14.33 10.09
CA GLU A 59 -4.45 -13.62 11.20
C GLU A 59 -3.22 -12.85 10.75
N ASP A 60 -2.38 -13.44 9.89
CA ASP A 60 -1.18 -12.81 9.34
C ASP A 60 -1.53 -11.55 8.53
N THR A 61 -2.57 -11.64 7.70
CA THR A 61 -3.08 -10.49 6.94
C THR A 61 -3.60 -9.41 7.89
N LEU A 62 -4.39 -9.77 8.89
CA LEU A 62 -4.94 -8.82 9.86
C LEU A 62 -3.84 -8.14 10.68
N GLU A 63 -2.81 -8.88 11.10
CA GLU A 63 -1.67 -8.32 11.82
C GLU A 63 -0.87 -7.36 10.95
N ARG A 64 -0.61 -7.72 9.68
CA ARG A 64 0.04 -6.83 8.72
C ARG A 64 -0.75 -5.54 8.54
N ILE A 65 -2.07 -5.63 8.38
CA ILE A 65 -2.94 -4.46 8.22
C ILE A 65 -2.89 -3.57 9.47
N LYS A 66 -2.89 -4.15 10.68
CA LYS A 66 -2.76 -3.40 11.93
C LYS A 66 -1.44 -2.62 11.98
N LYS A 67 -0.32 -3.23 11.55
CA LYS A 67 1.01 -2.60 11.49
C LYS A 67 1.06 -1.37 10.56
N LEU A 68 0.16 -1.27 9.58
CA LEU A 68 0.06 -0.08 8.71
C LEU A 68 -0.45 1.18 9.44
N ALA A 69 -1.01 1.04 10.66
CA ALA A 69 -1.52 2.13 11.47
C ALA A 69 -2.41 3.11 10.68
N ILE A 70 -3.36 2.58 9.91
CA ILE A 70 -4.26 3.38 9.06
C ILE A 70 -5.20 4.20 9.96
N PRO A 71 -5.16 5.54 9.93
CA PRO A 71 -5.95 6.36 10.83
C PRO A 71 -7.44 5.99 10.82
N PRO A 72 -8.11 5.93 11.98
CA PRO A 72 -9.52 5.51 12.06
C PRO A 72 -10.47 6.48 11.36
N ALA A 73 -10.06 7.75 11.19
CA ALA A 73 -10.84 8.77 10.50
C ALA A 73 -10.85 8.63 8.97
N TRP A 74 -9.96 7.81 8.38
CA TRP A 74 -9.93 7.63 6.93
C TRP A 74 -11.14 6.85 6.41
N LYS A 75 -11.74 7.36 5.34
CA LYS A 75 -12.83 6.73 4.57
C LYS A 75 -12.29 6.14 3.28
N GLU A 76 -13.09 5.29 2.63
CA GLU A 76 -12.77 4.66 1.34
C GLU A 76 -11.36 4.06 1.31
N VAL A 77 -11.04 3.27 2.34
CA VAL A 77 -9.70 2.73 2.50
C VAL A 77 -9.50 1.53 1.58
N TRP A 78 -8.44 1.62 0.77
CA TRP A 78 -7.89 0.52 0.00
C TRP A 78 -6.57 0.08 0.61
N ILE A 79 -6.34 -1.24 0.68
CA ILE A 79 -5.13 -1.82 1.25
C ILE A 79 -4.55 -2.85 0.27
N CYS A 80 -3.24 -2.74 0.01
CA CYS A 80 -2.56 -3.63 -0.90
C CYS A 80 -2.53 -5.07 -0.35
N LYS A 81 -2.81 -6.04 -1.22
CA LYS A 81 -2.65 -7.48 -0.89
C LYS A 81 -1.18 -7.89 -0.80
N LYS A 82 -0.30 -7.23 -1.56
CA LYS A 82 1.10 -7.58 -1.64
C LYS A 82 1.90 -6.86 -0.55
N PRO A 83 2.62 -7.58 0.32
CA PRO A 83 3.42 -6.95 1.36
C PRO A 83 4.51 -6.05 0.76
N ASN A 84 5.05 -6.38 -0.43
CA ASN A 84 6.07 -5.59 -1.14
C ASN A 84 5.52 -4.54 -2.13
N GLY A 85 4.22 -4.20 -2.05
CA GLY A 85 3.66 -3.10 -2.85
C GLY A 85 4.20 -1.75 -2.38
N HIS A 86 4.68 -0.90 -3.29
CA HIS A 86 5.25 0.40 -2.92
C HIS A 86 4.25 1.32 -2.18
N ILE A 87 2.96 1.21 -2.49
CA ILE A 87 1.86 1.75 -1.68
C ILE A 87 1.20 0.59 -0.95
N GLN A 88 1.10 0.71 0.37
CA GLN A 88 0.46 -0.29 1.22
C GLN A 88 -1.01 0.04 1.51
N ALA A 89 -1.38 1.32 1.61
CA ALA A 89 -2.78 1.71 1.75
C ALA A 89 -3.04 3.10 1.19
N THR A 90 -4.28 3.35 0.81
CA THR A 90 -4.82 4.68 0.51
C THR A 90 -6.13 4.88 1.24
N GLY A 91 -6.56 6.13 1.38
CA GLY A 91 -7.88 6.49 1.89
C GLY A 91 -8.10 7.99 1.83
N GLN A 92 -9.33 8.43 2.09
CA GLN A 92 -9.68 9.85 2.18
C GLN A 92 -9.66 10.32 3.63
N ASP A 93 -8.99 11.43 3.93
CA ASP A 93 -9.03 12.04 5.26
C ASP A 93 -10.36 12.78 5.54
N VAL A 94 -10.48 13.36 6.75
CA VAL A 94 -11.67 14.12 7.16
C VAL A 94 -11.97 15.34 6.27
N LYS A 95 -11.00 15.82 5.49
CA LYS A 95 -11.13 16.93 4.55
C LYS A 95 -11.34 16.44 3.11
N GLY A 96 -11.55 15.13 2.89
CA GLY A 96 -11.73 14.54 1.57
C GLY A 96 -10.44 14.43 0.74
N ARG A 97 -9.27 14.66 1.34
CA ARG A 97 -7.99 14.57 0.61
C ARG A 97 -7.51 13.12 0.61
N LYS A 98 -7.01 12.67 -0.53
CA LYS A 98 -6.41 11.35 -0.66
C LYS A 98 -5.08 11.30 0.11
N GLN A 99 -4.94 10.29 0.95
CA GLN A 99 -3.78 10.00 1.78
C GLN A 99 -3.21 8.62 1.44
N TYR A 100 -1.93 8.44 1.74
CA TYR A 100 -1.17 7.25 1.36
C TYR A 100 -0.38 6.70 2.56
N ARG A 101 -0.27 5.37 2.64
CA ARG A 101 0.73 4.65 3.41
C ARG A 101 1.64 3.93 2.43
N TYR A 102 2.94 4.14 2.55
CA TYR A 102 3.95 3.51 1.71
C TYR A 102 4.55 2.29 2.39
N HIS A 103 5.23 1.44 1.61
CA HIS A 103 6.04 0.36 2.14
C HIS A 103 7.08 0.89 3.13
N PRO A 104 7.21 0.32 4.34
CA PRO A 104 8.33 0.62 5.23
C PRO A 104 9.62 0.06 4.61
N GLN A 105 10.70 0.84 4.54
CA GLN A 105 11.96 0.46 3.85
C GLN A 105 12.47 -0.93 4.19
#